data_AF-A0A1F9IN07-F1
#
_entry.id   AF-A0A1F9IN07-F1
#
_cell.length_a   1.000
_cell.length_b   1.000
_cell.length_c   1.000
_cell.angle_alpha   90.00
_cell.angle_beta   90.00
_cell.angle_gamma   90.00
#
_symmetry.space_group_name_H-M   'P 1'
#
loop_
_entity.id
_entity.type
_entity.pdbx_description
1 polymer ?
#
loop_
_entity_poly.entity_id
_entity_poly.type
_entity_poly.pdbx_seq_one_letter_code
_entity_poly.pdbx_strand_id
1 'polypeptide(L)'
;MHRLVVFGLILVVTGCGAVPPTMSDSLAQQPQVLYVMPDNQWKISPQSSFFVQFSQPIDPTSLTPEGIFLIPGDESHGDFKNGREFEKYLTENKLGGNHPMSYEWLDDKHSSLLIQPQTPLVANQVYSMIVTTRIFSEEKFPLNQKPGESPVPYLKLYEVGEETTPITSPLENPDPIQPSQDPGEEGTGEDSMVETTKSPTSLKGLLIINELLYDANGSETDGEVFIELKGEPGLSLEGIKIVFINGSDGKVTDTIVLDQEALAGDEGLFVVADLKTGSATETLVPLYHFLANFDPQNGPDCVQLFDGTGAMIDSLAYGVGSIVMAENGLVCGETSPAPDVPAGQSLSRQTGAQDTDNNASDFIANTPPSPGND
;
A
#
# COMPACT_ATOMS: atom_id res chain seq x y z
N MET A 1 26.01 50.58 -68.08
CA MET A 1 25.52 49.44 -67.30
C MET A 1 26.56 49.11 -66.24
N HIS A 2 26.41 49.67 -65.03
CA HIS A 2 27.31 49.43 -63.91
C HIS A 2 26.63 48.44 -62.96
N ARG A 3 27.19 47.23 -62.79
CA ARG A 3 26.74 46.27 -61.79
C ARG A 3 27.66 46.36 -60.58
N LEU A 4 27.14 46.94 -59.51
CA LEU A 4 27.73 46.99 -58.19
C LEU A 4 27.63 45.58 -57.56
N VAL A 5 28.76 44.98 -57.22
CA VAL A 5 28.82 43.74 -56.46
C VAL A 5 28.77 44.12 -54.97
N VAL A 6 27.68 43.79 -54.29
CA VAL A 6 27.54 43.96 -52.84
C VAL A 6 27.86 42.62 -52.18
N PHE A 7 28.98 42.57 -51.46
CA PHE A 7 29.31 41.47 -50.54
C PHE A 7 28.47 41.63 -49.28
N GLY A 8 27.44 40.80 -49.12
CA GLY A 8 26.69 40.66 -47.87
C GLY A 8 27.38 39.68 -46.94
N LEU A 9 28.02 40.20 -45.89
CA LEU A 9 28.57 39.43 -44.78
C LEU A 9 27.41 38.84 -43.96
N ILE A 10 27.15 37.53 -44.07
CA ILE A 10 26.21 36.83 -43.19
C ILE A 10 26.93 36.53 -41.88
N LEU A 11 26.55 37.27 -40.84
CA LEU A 11 27.01 37.07 -39.46
C LEU A 11 26.19 35.92 -38.86
N VAL A 12 26.78 34.73 -38.78
CA VAL A 12 26.17 33.59 -38.08
C VAL A 12 26.30 33.85 -36.58
N VAL A 13 25.20 34.29 -35.95
CA VAL A 13 25.10 34.34 -34.51
C VAL A 13 24.81 32.91 -34.03
N THR A 14 25.81 32.22 -33.52
CA THR A 14 25.61 31.00 -32.73
C THR A 14 24.96 31.38 -31.41
N GLY A 15 23.62 31.46 -31.42
CA GLY A 15 22.84 31.44 -30.19
C GLY A 15 22.93 30.04 -29.61
N CYS A 16 23.75 29.86 -28.57
CA CYS A 16 23.66 28.71 -27.69
C CYS A 16 22.39 28.89 -26.85
N GLY A 17 21.24 28.55 -27.44
CA GLY A 17 20.01 28.38 -26.69
C GLY A 17 20.12 27.05 -25.96
N ALA A 18 20.21 27.09 -24.64
CA ALA A 18 20.01 25.90 -23.82
C ALA A 18 18.66 25.29 -24.23
N VAL A 19 18.70 24.05 -24.73
CA VAL A 19 17.50 23.24 -24.90
C VAL A 19 16.92 23.08 -23.49
N PRO A 20 15.66 23.46 -23.24
CA PRO A 20 15.07 23.24 -21.92
C PRO A 20 15.04 21.73 -21.64
N PRO A 21 15.39 21.29 -20.42
CA PRO A 21 15.36 19.87 -20.07
C PRO A 21 13.89 19.43 -20.05
N THR A 22 13.39 18.90 -21.16
CA THR A 22 11.94 18.62 -21.31
C THR A 22 11.63 17.29 -21.98
N MET A 23 12.64 16.44 -22.20
CA MET A 23 12.43 15.08 -22.70
C MET A 23 12.88 14.01 -21.70
N SER A 24 13.90 14.28 -20.87
CA SER A 24 14.38 13.33 -19.86
C SER A 24 13.39 13.16 -18.69
N ASP A 25 12.76 14.24 -18.25
CA ASP A 25 11.81 14.17 -17.12
C ASP A 25 10.49 13.51 -17.52
N SER A 26 10.03 13.71 -18.77
CA SER A 26 8.76 13.12 -19.25
C SER A 26 8.77 11.59 -19.36
N LEU A 27 9.95 10.99 -19.53
CA LEU A 27 10.09 9.53 -19.62
C LEU A 27 10.22 8.86 -18.25
N ALA A 28 10.53 9.63 -17.20
CA ALA A 28 10.50 9.18 -15.81
C ALA A 28 9.07 9.22 -15.22
N GLN A 29 8.12 9.83 -15.92
CA GLN A 29 6.70 9.99 -15.53
C GLN A 29 5.79 8.91 -16.12
N GLN A 30 6.33 7.78 -16.59
CA GLN A 30 5.51 6.68 -17.09
C GLN A 30 5.01 5.83 -15.91
N PRO A 31 3.72 5.45 -15.88
CA PRO A 31 3.24 4.59 -14.82
C PRO A 31 3.88 3.20 -14.94
N GLN A 32 4.20 2.61 -13.81
CA GLN A 32 4.65 1.24 -13.67
C GLN A 32 3.64 0.47 -12.83
N VAL A 33 3.49 -0.82 -13.09
CA VAL A 33 2.98 -1.73 -12.06
C VAL A 33 4.14 -2.03 -11.13
N LEU A 34 3.98 -1.68 -9.86
CA LEU A 34 5.00 -1.92 -8.83
C LEU A 34 4.91 -3.36 -8.34
N TYR A 35 3.69 -3.83 -8.08
CA TYR A 35 3.45 -5.22 -7.74
C TYR A 35 2.03 -5.65 -8.12
N VAL A 36 1.86 -6.96 -8.25
CA VAL A 36 0.55 -7.61 -8.34
C VAL A 36 0.47 -8.68 -7.27
N MET A 37 -0.53 -8.63 -6.40
CA MET A 37 -0.78 -9.67 -5.42
C MET A 37 -1.78 -10.70 -5.90
N PRO A 38 -1.62 -11.98 -5.52
CA PRO A 38 -0.53 -12.51 -4.68
C PRO A 38 0.85 -12.48 -5.39
N ASP A 39 1.96 -12.37 -4.64
CA ASP A 39 3.32 -12.45 -5.22
C ASP A 39 4.15 -13.64 -4.79
N ASN A 40 3.91 -14.15 -3.59
CA ASN A 40 4.70 -15.21 -3.02
C ASN A 40 4.08 -16.58 -3.30
N GLN A 41 4.90 -17.47 -3.87
CA GLN A 41 4.62 -18.87 -4.19
C GLN A 41 3.79 -19.16 -5.46
N TRP A 42 3.47 -18.14 -6.26
CA TRP A 42 2.88 -18.24 -7.62
C TRP A 42 1.57 -19.03 -7.72
N LYS A 43 1.00 -19.52 -6.62
CA LYS A 43 -0.21 -20.33 -6.60
C LYS A 43 -1.44 -19.48 -6.30
N ILE A 44 -2.46 -19.65 -7.12
CA ILE A 44 -3.76 -18.98 -6.99
C ILE A 44 -4.89 -20.01 -7.05
N SER A 45 -6.04 -19.68 -6.51
CA SER A 45 -7.27 -20.46 -6.72
C SER A 45 -7.99 -20.03 -7.99
N PRO A 46 -8.93 -20.84 -8.53
CA PRO A 46 -9.69 -20.50 -9.73
C PRO A 46 -10.41 -19.15 -9.68
N GLN A 47 -10.72 -18.62 -8.50
CA GLN A 47 -11.47 -17.37 -8.33
C GLN A 47 -10.66 -16.27 -7.63
N SER A 48 -9.34 -16.43 -7.51
CA SER A 48 -8.50 -15.44 -6.85
C SER A 48 -8.69 -14.05 -7.45
N SER A 49 -8.86 -13.08 -6.56
CA SER A 49 -8.70 -11.68 -6.89
C SER A 49 -7.21 -11.33 -6.89
N PHE A 50 -6.86 -10.32 -7.68
CA PHE A 50 -5.53 -9.79 -7.76
C PHE A 50 -5.56 -8.31 -7.41
N PHE A 51 -4.57 -7.89 -6.66
CA PHE A 51 -4.35 -6.48 -6.39
C PHE A 51 -3.25 -5.97 -7.29
N VAL A 52 -3.44 -4.82 -7.92
CA VAL A 52 -2.45 -4.19 -8.78
C VAL A 52 -2.14 -2.82 -8.21
N GLN A 53 -0.87 -2.59 -7.84
CA GLN A 53 -0.37 -1.28 -7.47
C GLN A 53 0.32 -0.63 -8.65
N PHE A 54 -0.07 0.61 -8.95
CA PHE A 54 0.64 1.47 -9.90
C PHE A 54 1.55 2.46 -9.17
N SER A 55 2.65 2.87 -9.83
CA SER A 55 3.60 3.85 -9.30
C SER A 55 3.05 5.28 -9.22
N GLN A 56 1.92 5.52 -9.87
CA GLN A 56 1.22 6.80 -9.93
C GLN A 56 -0.22 6.57 -10.42
N PRO A 57 -1.12 7.55 -10.26
CA PRO A 57 -2.47 7.52 -10.81
C PRO A 57 -2.52 7.10 -12.29
N ILE A 58 -3.43 6.18 -12.62
CA ILE A 58 -3.73 5.83 -14.00
C ILE A 58 -5.07 6.44 -14.43
N ASP A 59 -5.16 6.80 -15.71
CA ASP A 59 -6.39 7.28 -16.32
C ASP A 59 -7.43 6.16 -16.33
N PRO A 60 -8.56 6.29 -15.60
CA PRO A 60 -9.57 5.24 -15.52
C PRO A 60 -10.17 4.87 -16.88
N THR A 61 -10.14 5.77 -17.87
CA THR A 61 -10.63 5.49 -19.22
C THR A 61 -9.70 4.57 -20.03
N SER A 62 -8.46 4.40 -19.58
CA SER A 62 -7.51 3.43 -20.16
C SER A 62 -7.72 2.00 -19.66
N LEU A 63 -8.46 1.83 -18.55
CA LEU A 63 -8.76 0.52 -17.97
C LEU A 63 -9.79 -0.21 -18.83
N THR A 64 -9.30 -1.11 -19.67
CA THR A 64 -10.07 -1.88 -20.65
C THR A 64 -9.73 -3.37 -20.54
N PRO A 65 -10.57 -4.27 -21.07
CA PRO A 65 -10.26 -5.70 -21.15
C PRO A 65 -8.96 -6.03 -21.90
N GLU A 66 -8.48 -5.13 -22.76
CA GLU A 66 -7.19 -5.23 -23.46
C GLU A 66 -6.05 -4.53 -22.70
N GLY A 67 -6.36 -3.79 -21.64
CA GLY A 67 -5.41 -3.14 -20.75
C GLY A 67 -4.85 -4.10 -19.71
N ILE A 68 -5.73 -4.87 -19.04
CA ILE A 68 -5.34 -5.83 -18.00
C ILE A 68 -6.13 -7.12 -18.16
N PHE A 69 -5.44 -8.24 -18.33
CA PHE A 69 -6.08 -9.54 -18.54
C PHE A 69 -5.16 -10.71 -18.20
N LEU A 70 -5.78 -11.89 -18.08
CA LEU A 70 -5.10 -13.17 -17.93
C LEU A 70 -5.19 -13.95 -19.24
N ILE A 71 -4.09 -14.60 -19.62
CA ILE A 71 -4.06 -15.59 -20.71
C ILE A 71 -3.43 -16.89 -20.22
N PRO A 72 -3.81 -18.05 -20.77
CA PRO A 72 -3.01 -19.27 -20.67
C PRO A 72 -1.57 -18.96 -21.09
N GLY A 73 -0.59 -19.36 -20.28
CA GLY A 73 0.81 -19.07 -20.58
C GLY A 73 1.78 -20.08 -20.00
N ASP A 74 3.01 -20.03 -20.49
CA ASP A 74 4.16 -20.78 -19.98
C ASP A 74 5.36 -19.83 -19.79
N GLU A 75 6.49 -20.36 -19.33
CA GLU A 75 7.74 -19.62 -19.10
C GLU A 75 8.30 -18.91 -20.35
N SER A 76 7.77 -19.17 -21.56
CA SER A 76 8.20 -18.51 -22.80
C SER A 76 7.60 -17.11 -23.00
N HIS A 77 6.61 -16.73 -22.20
CA HIS A 77 6.14 -15.35 -22.13
C HIS A 77 7.13 -14.52 -21.31
N GLY A 78 7.90 -13.61 -21.92
CA GLY A 78 8.67 -12.71 -21.04
C GLY A 78 9.78 -11.82 -21.57
N ASP A 79 10.29 -11.99 -22.79
CA ASP A 79 11.41 -11.14 -23.27
C ASP A 79 11.03 -10.29 -24.49
N PHE A 80 10.02 -9.45 -24.30
CA PHE A 80 9.61 -8.49 -25.32
C PHE A 80 10.44 -7.22 -25.22
N LYS A 81 11.00 -6.75 -26.34
CA LYS A 81 11.83 -5.54 -26.35
C LYS A 81 11.02 -4.25 -26.26
N ASN A 82 9.73 -4.32 -26.56
CA ASN A 82 8.78 -3.21 -26.53
C ASN A 82 7.34 -3.72 -26.69
N GLY A 83 6.38 -2.85 -26.41
CA GLY A 83 4.95 -3.12 -26.50
C GLY A 83 4.50 -3.48 -27.91
N ARG A 84 5.15 -2.99 -28.97
CA ARG A 84 4.79 -3.37 -30.35
C ARG A 84 5.08 -4.85 -30.62
N GLU A 85 6.23 -5.35 -30.17
CA GLU A 85 6.57 -6.76 -30.29
C GLU A 85 5.59 -7.63 -29.52
N PHE A 86 5.22 -7.19 -28.31
CA PHE A 86 4.21 -7.85 -27.51
C PHE A 86 2.81 -7.86 -28.16
N GLU A 87 2.34 -6.72 -28.65
CA GLU A 87 1.05 -6.59 -29.33
C GLU A 87 0.99 -7.42 -30.61
N LYS A 88 2.11 -7.52 -31.33
CA LYS A 88 2.24 -8.42 -32.47
C LYS A 88 2.10 -9.88 -32.03
N TYR A 89 2.76 -10.29 -30.96
CA TYR A 89 2.64 -11.63 -30.38
C TYR A 89 1.20 -11.95 -29.98
N LEU A 90 0.52 -11.03 -29.28
CA LEU A 90 -0.90 -11.17 -28.92
C LEU A 90 -1.78 -11.35 -30.17
N THR A 91 -1.57 -10.53 -31.19
CA THR A 91 -2.36 -10.59 -32.43
C THR A 91 -2.12 -11.87 -33.22
N GLU A 92 -0.86 -12.28 -33.38
CA GLU A 92 -0.48 -13.48 -34.16
C GLU A 92 -1.00 -14.76 -33.51
N ASN A 93 -0.99 -14.83 -32.18
CA ASN A 93 -1.44 -15.98 -31.42
C ASN A 93 -2.92 -15.89 -31.01
N LYS A 94 -3.61 -14.79 -31.33
CA LYS A 94 -5.00 -14.50 -30.94
C LYS A 94 -5.19 -14.57 -29.42
N LEU A 95 -4.24 -14.01 -28.68
CA LEU A 95 -4.23 -13.95 -27.23
C LEU A 95 -4.63 -12.53 -26.82
N GLY A 96 -5.73 -12.37 -26.08
CA GLY A 96 -6.17 -11.06 -25.59
C GLY A 96 -7.55 -11.15 -24.95
N GLY A 97 -7.70 -10.59 -23.74
CA GLY A 97 -8.98 -10.62 -23.03
C GLY A 97 -9.51 -12.04 -22.74
N ASN A 98 -8.62 -13.05 -22.62
CA ASN A 98 -9.01 -14.46 -22.54
C ASN A 98 -9.76 -14.85 -21.26
N HIS A 99 -9.81 -13.96 -20.27
CA HIS A 99 -10.73 -14.04 -19.14
C HIS A 99 -11.28 -12.64 -18.89
N PRO A 100 -12.60 -12.42 -19.00
CA PRO A 100 -13.19 -11.15 -18.62
C PRO A 100 -12.85 -10.85 -17.16
N MET A 101 -12.39 -9.64 -16.88
CA MET A 101 -12.03 -9.19 -15.54
C MET A 101 -13.07 -8.18 -15.04
N SER A 102 -13.39 -8.21 -13.75
CA SER A 102 -13.96 -7.06 -13.04
C SER A 102 -12.82 -6.19 -12.49
N TYR A 103 -13.13 -4.92 -12.28
CA TYR A 103 -12.20 -3.91 -11.84
C TYR A 103 -12.87 -3.07 -10.75
N GLU A 104 -12.19 -2.88 -9.62
CA GLU A 104 -12.63 -2.06 -8.50
C GLU A 104 -11.46 -1.22 -8.00
N TRP A 105 -11.66 0.10 -7.95
CA TRP A 105 -10.67 1.02 -7.38
C TRP A 105 -10.69 0.91 -5.87
N LEU A 106 -9.50 0.82 -5.27
CA LEU A 106 -9.33 0.75 -3.83
C LEU A 106 -8.89 2.10 -3.23
N ASP A 107 -8.60 3.07 -4.08
CA ASP A 107 -8.30 4.45 -3.69
C ASP A 107 -8.98 5.46 -4.63
N ASP A 108 -9.17 6.69 -4.14
CA ASP A 108 -9.70 7.80 -4.93
C ASP A 108 -8.66 8.37 -5.92
N LYS A 109 -7.38 7.99 -5.76
CA LYS A 109 -6.25 8.46 -6.59
C LYS A 109 -6.12 7.64 -7.89
N HIS A 110 -6.86 6.54 -8.05
CA HIS A 110 -6.73 5.58 -9.14
C HIS A 110 -5.32 4.99 -9.29
N SER A 111 -4.65 4.72 -8.18
CA SER A 111 -3.33 4.07 -8.13
C SER A 111 -3.39 2.59 -7.71
N SER A 112 -4.51 2.17 -7.12
CA SER A 112 -4.66 0.83 -6.53
C SER A 112 -5.93 0.16 -7.03
N LEU A 113 -5.78 -1.05 -7.59
CA LEU A 113 -6.87 -1.72 -8.29
C LEU A 113 -7.04 -3.16 -7.83
N LEU A 114 -8.24 -3.53 -7.38
CA LEU A 114 -8.66 -4.91 -7.23
C LEU A 114 -9.23 -5.41 -8.57
N ILE A 115 -8.71 -6.52 -9.05
CA ILE A 115 -9.19 -7.16 -10.29
C ILE A 115 -9.54 -8.61 -10.02
N GLN A 116 -10.62 -9.10 -10.62
CA GLN A 116 -11.04 -10.49 -10.42
C GLN A 116 -11.50 -11.11 -11.74
N PRO A 117 -11.14 -12.38 -12.03
CA PRO A 117 -11.72 -13.10 -13.15
C PRO A 117 -13.24 -13.24 -12.97
N GLN A 118 -14.03 -12.79 -13.94
CA GLN A 118 -15.50 -12.94 -13.93
C GLN A 118 -15.94 -14.40 -14.13
N THR A 119 -15.04 -15.21 -14.68
CA THR A 119 -15.21 -16.66 -14.83
C THR A 119 -14.04 -17.37 -14.16
N PRO A 120 -14.26 -18.48 -13.43
CA PRO A 120 -13.18 -19.22 -12.80
C PRO A 120 -12.09 -19.62 -13.79
N LEU A 121 -10.83 -19.48 -13.36
CA LEU A 121 -9.66 -19.98 -14.07
C LEU A 121 -9.63 -21.51 -14.05
N VAL A 122 -8.97 -22.11 -15.03
CA VAL A 122 -8.85 -23.57 -15.09
C VAL A 122 -7.81 -24.04 -14.08
N ALA A 123 -8.19 -24.98 -13.21
CA ALA A 123 -7.28 -25.59 -12.24
C ALA A 123 -6.16 -26.38 -12.93
N ASN A 124 -4.99 -26.43 -12.27
CA ASN A 124 -3.75 -27.06 -12.75
C ASN A 124 -3.25 -26.48 -14.08
N GLN A 125 -3.57 -25.22 -14.36
CA GLN A 125 -3.12 -24.49 -15.53
C GLN A 125 -2.34 -23.26 -15.11
N VAL A 126 -1.34 -22.91 -15.91
CA VAL A 126 -0.56 -21.68 -15.73
C VAL A 126 -1.19 -20.54 -16.53
N TYR A 127 -1.26 -19.38 -15.89
CA TYR A 127 -1.77 -18.14 -16.45
C TYR A 127 -0.72 -17.03 -16.36
N SER A 128 -0.63 -16.22 -17.40
CA SER A 128 0.10 -14.95 -17.36
C SER A 128 -0.86 -13.80 -17.10
N MET A 129 -0.66 -13.09 -16.00
CA MET A 129 -1.21 -11.76 -15.77
C MET A 129 -0.44 -10.76 -16.61
N ILE A 130 -1.17 -9.96 -17.39
CA ILE A 130 -0.61 -8.96 -18.28
C ILE A 130 -1.24 -7.62 -17.95
N VAL A 131 -0.38 -6.62 -17.76
CA VAL A 131 -0.78 -5.20 -17.80
C VAL A 131 -0.08 -4.57 -18.99
N THR A 132 -0.85 -4.21 -20.01
CA THR A 132 -0.33 -3.76 -21.29
C THR A 132 0.10 -2.30 -21.26
N THR A 133 0.84 -1.89 -22.29
CA THR A 133 1.19 -0.48 -22.52
C THR A 133 -0.01 0.35 -23.00
N ARG A 134 -1.24 -0.19 -22.96
CA ARG A 134 -2.50 0.52 -23.24
C ARG A 134 -3.12 1.13 -21.98
N ILE A 135 -2.57 0.84 -20.81
CA ILE A 135 -2.83 1.60 -19.59
C ILE A 135 -2.03 2.90 -19.66
N PHE A 136 -2.66 4.02 -19.32
CA PHE A 136 -2.05 5.35 -19.38
C PHE A 136 -2.13 6.05 -18.03
N SER A 137 -1.18 6.94 -17.75
CA SER A 137 -1.33 7.92 -16.67
C SER A 137 -2.40 8.95 -17.02
N GLU A 138 -2.82 9.77 -16.05
CA GLU A 138 -3.71 10.91 -16.29
C GLU A 138 -3.15 11.88 -17.35
N GLU A 139 -1.82 12.04 -17.36
CA GLU A 139 -1.07 12.84 -18.35
C GLU A 139 -0.88 12.13 -19.70
N LYS A 140 -1.50 10.96 -19.90
CA LYS A 140 -1.51 10.17 -21.13
C LYS A 140 -0.15 9.56 -21.52
N PHE A 141 0.74 9.34 -20.55
CA PHE A 141 1.94 8.54 -20.76
C PHE A 141 1.59 7.04 -20.67
N PRO A 142 2.03 6.20 -21.62
CA PRO A 142 1.74 4.77 -21.56
C PRO A 142 2.54 4.11 -20.44
N LEU A 143 1.94 3.10 -19.83
CA LEU A 143 2.59 2.22 -18.88
C LEU A 143 3.87 1.63 -19.45
N ASN A 144 4.92 1.61 -18.64
CA ASN A 144 6.21 1.13 -19.05
C ASN A 144 7.02 0.58 -17.88
N GLN A 145 7.29 -0.72 -17.87
CA GLN A 145 8.15 -1.35 -16.88
C GLN A 145 9.65 -0.96 -16.98
N LYS A 146 10.06 -0.25 -18.03
CA LYS A 146 11.40 0.33 -18.22
C LYS A 146 11.32 1.84 -18.55
N PRO A 147 10.96 2.71 -17.59
CA PRO A 147 10.89 4.15 -17.81
C PRO A 147 12.18 4.70 -18.42
N GLY A 148 12.07 5.64 -19.36
CA GLY A 148 13.23 6.10 -20.15
C GLY A 148 13.49 5.30 -21.42
N GLU A 149 12.97 4.08 -21.54
CA GLU A 149 13.12 3.21 -22.72
C GLU A 149 11.79 3.03 -23.49
N SER A 150 11.80 2.14 -24.49
CA SER A 150 10.57 1.79 -25.20
C SER A 150 9.58 1.10 -24.24
N PRO A 151 8.30 1.51 -24.22
CA PRO A 151 7.29 0.92 -23.34
C PRO A 151 7.25 -0.59 -23.39
N VAL A 152 7.33 -1.25 -22.24
CA VAL A 152 7.15 -2.70 -22.09
C VAL A 152 6.04 -3.02 -21.09
N PRO A 153 5.22 -4.06 -21.34
CA PRO A 153 4.14 -4.45 -20.45
C PRO A 153 4.69 -5.05 -19.15
N TYR A 154 3.83 -5.11 -18.13
CA TYR A 154 4.05 -6.00 -16.98
C TYR A 154 3.59 -7.42 -17.32
N LEU A 155 4.34 -8.41 -16.87
CA LEU A 155 3.98 -9.81 -16.99
C LEU A 155 4.32 -10.58 -15.72
N LYS A 156 3.39 -11.42 -15.26
CA LYS A 156 3.61 -12.32 -14.13
C LYS A 156 2.90 -13.65 -14.33
N LEU A 157 3.56 -14.75 -13.96
CA LEU A 157 3.02 -16.10 -14.06
C LEU A 157 2.38 -16.55 -12.75
N TYR A 158 1.28 -17.28 -12.90
CA TYR A 158 0.52 -17.88 -11.81
C TYR A 158 0.15 -19.32 -12.16
N GLU A 159 0.34 -20.24 -11.23
CA GLU A 159 -0.17 -21.61 -11.28
C GLU A 159 -1.51 -21.68 -10.55
N VAL A 160 -2.56 -22.17 -11.19
CA VAL A 160 -3.87 -22.32 -10.54
C VAL A 160 -3.92 -23.67 -9.82
N GLY A 161 -4.07 -23.66 -8.49
CA GLY A 161 -4.26 -24.86 -7.67
C GLY A 161 -5.72 -25.22 -7.45
N GLU A 162 -6.00 -26.47 -7.06
CA GLU A 162 -7.33 -26.87 -6.55
C GLU A 162 -7.49 -26.42 -5.10
N GLU A 163 -8.51 -25.62 -4.82
CA GLU A 163 -8.78 -25.12 -3.47
C GLU A 163 -9.39 -26.23 -2.59
N THR A 164 -8.87 -26.39 -1.37
CA THR A 164 -9.73 -26.77 -0.26
C THR A 164 -10.17 -25.49 0.45
N THR A 165 -11.47 -25.24 0.34
CA THR A 165 -12.33 -24.20 0.95
C THR A 165 -12.27 -22.78 0.35
N PRO A 166 -13.41 -22.28 -0.18
CA PRO A 166 -13.55 -20.90 -0.61
C PRO A 166 -13.54 -19.94 0.57
N ILE A 167 -12.90 -18.79 0.40
CA ILE A 167 -13.07 -17.62 1.26
C ILE A 167 -14.49 -17.10 1.01
N THR A 168 -15.46 -17.59 1.77
CA THR A 168 -16.78 -16.96 1.84
C THR A 168 -16.64 -15.67 2.64
N SER A 169 -17.05 -14.55 2.06
CA SER A 169 -17.20 -13.27 2.75
C SER A 169 -17.91 -13.45 4.09
N PRO A 170 -17.32 -13.06 5.25
CA PRO A 170 -18.07 -12.99 6.49
C PRO A 170 -18.75 -11.63 6.57
N LEU A 171 -19.81 -11.46 5.79
CA LEU A 171 -20.77 -10.37 5.98
C LEU A 171 -22.18 -10.98 6.14
N GLU A 172 -22.36 -11.81 7.16
CA GLU A 172 -23.66 -11.89 7.82
C GLU A 172 -23.64 -10.91 8.99
N ASN A 173 -24.23 -9.74 8.74
CA ASN A 173 -24.59 -8.79 9.78
C ASN A 173 -25.43 -9.52 10.85
N PRO A 174 -25.03 -9.54 12.14
CA PRO A 174 -25.98 -9.91 13.17
C PRO A 174 -27.07 -8.82 13.23
N ASP A 175 -28.32 -9.28 13.29
CA ASP A 175 -29.53 -8.47 13.32
C ASP A 175 -29.45 -7.26 14.29
N PRO A 176 -30.03 -6.10 13.95
CA PRO A 176 -30.13 -4.99 14.89
C PRO A 176 -30.99 -5.41 16.09
N ILE A 177 -30.39 -5.35 17.28
CA ILE A 177 -31.10 -5.42 18.56
C ILE A 177 -32.13 -4.29 18.58
N GLN A 178 -33.42 -4.64 18.52
CA GLN A 178 -34.50 -3.70 18.77
C GLN A 178 -34.44 -3.20 20.22
N PRO A 179 -34.42 -1.89 20.48
CA PRO A 179 -34.62 -1.39 21.82
C PRO A 179 -36.08 -1.61 22.23
N SER A 180 -36.25 -2.37 23.31
CA SER A 180 -37.48 -2.51 24.08
C SER A 180 -38.06 -1.14 24.47
N GLN A 181 -39.36 -0.97 24.27
CA GLN A 181 -40.15 0.16 24.73
C GLN A 181 -40.59 -0.03 26.19
N ASP A 182 -40.45 0.99 27.03
CA ASP A 182 -41.38 1.35 28.11
C ASP A 182 -41.14 2.83 28.53
N PRO A 183 -42.08 3.54 29.21
CA PRO A 183 -42.49 4.88 28.79
C PRO A 183 -42.33 5.97 29.88
N GLY A 184 -42.55 7.23 29.50
CA GLY A 184 -42.54 8.41 30.38
C GLY A 184 -41.24 9.21 30.20
N GLU A 185 -41.24 10.54 30.12
CA GLU A 185 -42.13 11.53 30.74
C GLU A 185 -41.89 12.87 30.01
N GLU A 186 -42.95 13.66 29.78
CA GLU A 186 -42.86 15.01 29.19
C GLU A 186 -42.22 16.00 30.17
N GLY A 187 -41.37 16.91 29.70
CA GLY A 187 -40.84 18.00 30.54
C GLY A 187 -39.87 18.97 29.86
N THR A 188 -40.43 19.91 29.11
CA THR A 188 -39.99 21.30 28.78
C THR A 188 -38.58 21.80 29.18
N GLY A 189 -37.90 22.46 28.22
CA GLY A 189 -37.15 23.71 28.49
C GLY A 189 -35.73 23.81 27.91
N GLU A 190 -35.59 24.66 26.89
CA GLU A 190 -34.47 25.59 26.62
C GLU A 190 -33.01 25.10 26.76
N ASP A 191 -32.33 24.89 25.64
CA ASP A 191 -31.22 25.73 25.12
C ASP A 191 -30.44 24.92 24.06
N SER A 192 -30.88 24.98 22.80
CA SER A 192 -30.10 24.39 21.69
C SER A 192 -28.99 25.36 21.29
N MET A 193 -27.84 25.22 21.95
CA MET A 193 -26.59 25.52 21.28
C MET A 193 -26.44 24.55 20.12
N VAL A 194 -26.43 25.09 18.91
CA VAL A 194 -26.12 24.37 17.69
C VAL A 194 -24.67 23.93 17.79
N GLU A 195 -24.45 22.69 18.25
CA GLU A 195 -23.18 22.01 18.08
C GLU A 195 -23.03 21.72 16.59
N THR A 196 -22.34 22.61 15.90
CA THR A 196 -21.84 22.39 14.54
C THR A 196 -21.02 21.11 14.55
N THR A 197 -21.62 20.02 14.09
CA THR A 197 -20.96 18.73 13.84
C THR A 197 -19.82 18.96 12.84
N LYS A 198 -18.61 19.13 13.36
CA LYS A 198 -17.38 19.07 12.57
C LYS A 198 -17.33 17.67 11.99
N SER A 199 -17.37 17.52 10.67
CA SER A 199 -17.06 16.24 10.02
C SER A 199 -15.77 15.68 10.63
N PRO A 200 -15.68 14.36 10.90
CA PRO A 200 -14.46 13.78 11.44
C PRO A 200 -13.30 14.15 10.53
N THR A 201 -12.31 14.86 11.07
CA THR A 201 -11.04 15.09 10.39
C THR A 201 -10.39 13.73 10.21
N SER A 202 -10.16 13.31 8.97
CA SER A 202 -9.38 12.10 8.70
C SER A 202 -7.99 12.25 9.33
N LEU A 203 -7.55 11.22 10.06
CA LEU A 203 -6.22 11.18 10.66
C LEU A 203 -5.13 10.69 9.68
N LYS A 204 -5.51 10.34 8.44
CA LYS A 204 -4.54 9.93 7.42
C LYS A 204 -3.51 11.03 7.17
N GLY A 205 -2.23 10.69 7.29
CA GLY A 205 -1.10 11.63 7.18
C GLY A 205 -0.93 12.59 8.36
N LEU A 206 -1.79 12.52 9.39
CA LEU A 206 -1.66 13.29 10.64
C LEU A 206 -1.16 12.42 11.80
N LEU A 207 -1.51 11.14 11.79
CA LEU A 207 -1.00 10.12 12.70
C LEU A 207 -0.40 8.99 11.87
N ILE A 208 0.87 8.70 12.12
CA ILE A 208 1.65 7.72 11.37
C ILE A 208 2.41 6.79 12.31
N ILE A 209 2.77 5.61 11.82
CA ILE A 209 3.76 4.71 12.42
C ILE A 209 5.14 5.36 12.24
N ASN A 210 5.86 5.55 13.33
CA ASN A 210 7.17 6.21 13.37
C ASN A 210 8.30 5.20 13.55
N GLU A 211 8.16 4.25 14.47
CA GLU A 211 9.19 3.26 14.71
C GLU A 211 8.56 1.92 15.13
N LEU A 212 9.15 0.81 14.68
CA LEU A 212 8.74 -0.54 15.05
C LEU A 212 9.97 -1.38 15.37
N LEU A 213 10.08 -1.86 16.60
CA LEU A 213 10.98 -2.96 16.96
C LEU A 213 10.15 -4.23 17.04
N TYR A 214 10.24 -5.07 16.02
CA TYR A 214 9.48 -6.33 15.94
C TYR A 214 10.28 -7.56 16.37
N ASP A 215 11.61 -7.52 16.26
CA ASP A 215 12.49 -8.64 16.64
C ASP A 215 13.54 -8.13 17.64
N ALA A 216 13.35 -8.42 18.93
CA ALA A 216 14.31 -8.01 19.95
C ALA A 216 15.55 -8.93 19.97
N ASN A 217 16.68 -8.43 20.49
CA ASN A 217 17.92 -9.20 20.49
C ASN A 217 17.97 -10.19 21.66
N GLY A 218 18.02 -11.50 21.37
CA GLY A 218 18.30 -12.53 22.37
C GLY A 218 17.40 -13.76 22.24
N SER A 219 17.54 -14.71 23.16
CA SER A 219 16.72 -15.93 23.22
C SER A 219 15.53 -15.83 24.19
N GLU A 220 15.42 -14.70 24.89
CA GLU A 220 14.35 -14.39 25.85
C GLU A 220 13.92 -12.94 25.59
N THR A 221 13.20 -12.74 24.50
CA THR A 221 12.59 -11.46 24.12
C THR A 221 11.23 -11.39 24.80
N ASP A 222 11.17 -10.72 25.94
CA ASP A 222 10.00 -10.59 26.80
C ASP A 222 9.85 -9.13 27.26
N GLY A 223 8.97 -8.38 26.59
CA GLY A 223 8.69 -6.98 26.89
C GLY A 223 9.70 -5.96 26.32
N GLU A 224 10.52 -6.31 25.32
CA GLU A 224 11.40 -5.36 24.62
C GLU A 224 10.80 -4.75 23.35
N VAL A 225 9.83 -5.41 22.70
CA VAL A 225 9.27 -4.96 21.42
C VAL A 225 8.32 -3.78 21.62
N PHE A 226 8.24 -2.91 20.62
CA PHE A 226 7.39 -1.72 20.69
C PHE A 226 6.97 -1.26 19.29
N ILE A 227 5.87 -0.52 19.27
CA ILE A 227 5.49 0.34 18.14
C ILE A 227 5.33 1.77 18.63
N GLU A 228 5.91 2.70 17.90
CA GLU A 228 5.80 4.14 18.12
C GLU A 228 4.96 4.77 17.02
N LEU A 229 4.01 5.59 17.43
CA LEU A 229 3.21 6.45 16.58
C LEU A 229 3.67 7.90 16.71
N LYS A 230 3.49 8.68 15.65
CA LYS A 230 3.79 10.11 15.63
C LYS A 230 2.62 10.91 15.07
N GLY A 231 2.23 11.94 15.79
CA GLY A 231 1.23 12.92 15.37
C GLY A 231 1.48 14.30 15.99
N GLU A 232 0.42 15.10 16.12
CA GLU A 232 0.51 16.39 16.81
C GLU A 232 0.66 16.21 18.33
N PRO A 233 1.40 17.09 19.03
CA PRO A 233 1.49 17.06 20.48
C PRO A 233 0.12 17.11 21.16
N GLY A 234 -0.11 16.21 22.12
CA GLY A 234 -1.39 16.10 22.84
C GLY A 234 -2.56 15.57 22.00
N LEU A 235 -2.30 15.05 20.78
CA LEU A 235 -3.32 14.40 19.97
C LEU A 235 -3.92 13.22 20.76
N SER A 236 -5.25 13.19 20.86
CA SER A 236 -5.94 12.03 21.42
C SER A 236 -5.91 10.87 20.43
N LEU A 237 -5.54 9.71 20.95
CA LEU A 237 -5.43 8.45 20.23
C LEU A 237 -6.48 7.44 20.71
N GLU A 238 -7.53 7.91 21.39
CA GLU A 238 -8.62 7.06 21.85
C GLU A 238 -9.25 6.31 20.66
N GLY A 239 -9.40 4.99 20.81
CA GLY A 239 -10.05 4.14 19.82
C GLY A 239 -9.22 3.86 18.57
N ILE A 240 -7.99 4.40 18.46
CA ILE A 240 -7.03 3.98 17.45
C ILE A 240 -6.77 2.48 17.61
N LYS A 241 -6.78 1.76 16.49
CA LYS A 241 -6.48 0.33 16.45
C LYS A 241 -5.19 0.06 15.71
N ILE A 242 -4.33 -0.76 16.31
CA ILE A 242 -3.08 -1.24 15.72
C ILE A 242 -3.28 -2.73 15.45
N VAL A 243 -3.22 -3.14 14.19
CA VAL A 243 -3.50 -4.51 13.74
C VAL A 243 -2.22 -5.11 13.19
N PHE A 244 -1.74 -6.18 13.81
CA PHE A 244 -0.57 -6.94 13.36
C PHE A 244 -1.03 -8.06 12.45
N ILE A 245 -0.37 -8.23 11.31
CA ILE A 245 -0.79 -9.15 10.25
C ILE A 245 0.38 -9.98 9.80
N ASN A 246 0.15 -11.29 9.70
CA ASN A 246 1.09 -12.22 9.13
C ASN A 246 1.23 -11.98 7.63
N GLY A 247 2.42 -11.60 7.17
CA GLY A 247 2.64 -11.26 5.76
C GLY A 247 2.72 -12.49 4.85
N SER A 248 2.72 -13.71 5.39
CA SER A 248 2.69 -14.94 4.58
C SER A 248 1.28 -15.36 4.16
N ASP A 249 0.25 -15.08 4.98
CA ASP A 249 -1.11 -15.54 4.73
C ASP A 249 -2.21 -14.49 5.00
N GLY A 250 -1.82 -13.27 5.38
CA GLY A 250 -2.72 -12.15 5.61
C GLY A 250 -3.54 -12.25 6.90
N LYS A 251 -3.31 -13.25 7.77
CA LYS A 251 -4.08 -13.38 9.01
C LYS A 251 -3.70 -12.32 10.02
N VAL A 252 -4.70 -11.80 10.73
CA VAL A 252 -4.46 -10.95 11.89
C VAL A 252 -3.85 -11.80 13.02
N THR A 253 -2.71 -11.39 13.54
CA THR A 253 -2.02 -12.05 14.65
C THR A 253 -2.33 -11.39 15.99
N ASP A 254 -2.47 -10.06 16.00
CA ASP A 254 -2.78 -9.29 17.19
C ASP A 254 -3.57 -8.01 16.84
N THR A 255 -4.29 -7.47 17.80
CA THR A 255 -4.99 -6.18 17.68
C THR A 255 -4.97 -5.46 19.01
N ILE A 256 -4.37 -4.27 19.02
CA ILE A 256 -4.35 -3.34 20.15
C ILE A 256 -5.37 -2.25 19.89
N VAL A 257 -6.18 -1.91 20.90
CA VAL A 257 -7.08 -0.74 20.87
C VAL A 257 -6.65 0.20 21.98
N LEU A 258 -6.34 1.44 21.62
CA LEU A 258 -5.91 2.46 22.57
C LEU A 258 -7.10 3.02 23.35
N ASP A 259 -6.92 3.20 24.65
CA ASP A 259 -7.97 3.69 25.54
C ASP A 259 -8.10 5.22 25.52
N GLN A 260 -9.07 5.73 26.28
CA GLN A 260 -9.37 7.15 26.40
C GLN A 260 -8.23 7.99 27.02
N GLU A 261 -7.24 7.37 27.66
CA GLU A 261 -6.10 8.05 28.28
C GLU A 261 -4.91 8.18 27.30
N ALA A 262 -4.99 7.55 26.13
CA ALA A 262 -3.97 7.60 25.10
C ALA A 262 -3.87 9.00 24.47
N LEU A 263 -2.82 9.73 24.86
CA LEU A 263 -2.48 11.05 24.35
C LEU A 263 -1.03 11.06 23.87
N ALA A 264 -0.78 11.55 22.65
CA ALA A 264 0.57 11.78 22.16
C ALA A 264 1.33 12.75 23.08
N GLY A 265 2.60 12.47 23.34
CA GLY A 265 3.45 13.28 24.21
C GLY A 265 3.73 14.68 23.66
N ASP A 266 4.54 15.46 24.39
CA ASP A 266 4.84 16.86 24.05
C ASP A 266 5.56 17.02 22.69
N GLU A 267 6.25 15.97 22.23
CA GLU A 267 6.91 15.90 20.92
C GLU A 267 6.06 15.22 19.84
N GLY A 268 4.81 14.87 20.17
CA GLY A 268 3.90 14.18 19.26
C GLY A 268 4.12 12.67 19.15
N LEU A 269 5.07 12.11 19.91
CA LEU A 269 5.36 10.67 19.95
C LEU A 269 4.44 9.93 20.92
N PHE A 270 4.07 8.70 20.57
CA PHE A 270 3.31 7.80 21.43
C PHE A 270 3.81 6.36 21.28
N VAL A 271 4.34 5.82 22.36
CA VAL A 271 5.00 4.50 22.37
C VAL A 271 4.08 3.47 23.05
N VAL A 272 3.74 2.44 22.29
CA VAL A 272 3.06 1.23 22.78
C VAL A 272 4.12 0.16 23.01
N ALA A 273 4.28 -0.24 24.27
CA ALA A 273 5.29 -1.19 24.70
C ALA A 273 4.69 -2.55 25.04
N ASP A 274 5.40 -3.60 24.65
CA ASP A 274 5.04 -4.96 25.03
C ASP A 274 5.27 -5.22 26.53
N LEU A 275 4.36 -6.00 27.10
CA LEU A 275 4.38 -6.43 28.48
C LEU A 275 5.19 -7.71 28.61
N LYS A 276 5.96 -7.79 29.70
CA LYS A 276 6.54 -9.06 30.10
C LYS A 276 5.46 -10.12 30.32
N THR A 277 5.76 -11.34 29.92
CA THR A 277 4.90 -12.50 30.01
C THR A 277 4.43 -12.71 31.45
N GLY A 278 3.12 -12.66 31.64
CA GLY A 278 2.50 -12.82 32.97
C GLY A 278 2.56 -11.57 33.85
N SER A 279 3.02 -10.43 33.32
CA SER A 279 2.95 -9.12 33.96
C SER A 279 1.80 -8.29 33.38
N ALA A 280 1.29 -7.36 34.18
CA ALA A 280 0.34 -6.33 33.74
C ALA A 280 0.94 -4.92 33.79
N THR A 281 2.18 -4.77 34.26
CA THR A 281 2.78 -3.45 34.56
C THR A 281 4.28 -3.36 34.24
N GLU A 282 4.91 -4.44 33.80
CA GLU A 282 6.36 -4.46 33.56
C GLU A 282 6.65 -4.59 32.06
N THR A 283 7.57 -3.75 31.59
CA THR A 283 8.14 -3.74 30.24
C THR A 283 9.63 -3.37 30.34
N LEU A 284 10.40 -3.65 29.30
CA LEU A 284 11.78 -3.22 29.12
C LEU A 284 11.91 -2.03 28.16
N VAL A 285 10.82 -1.65 27.47
CA VAL A 285 10.76 -0.48 26.61
C VAL A 285 10.80 0.80 27.48
N PRO A 286 11.76 1.72 27.27
CA PRO A 286 11.77 2.99 27.99
C PRO A 286 10.76 3.98 27.37
N LEU A 287 10.35 4.99 28.15
CA LEU A 287 9.52 6.11 27.69
C LEU A 287 8.20 5.71 27.00
N TYR A 288 7.65 4.55 27.39
CA TYR A 288 6.36 4.10 26.91
C TYR A 288 5.21 4.96 27.45
N HIS A 289 4.12 4.96 26.69
CA HIS A 289 2.87 5.64 27.03
C HIS A 289 1.72 4.65 27.27
N PHE A 290 1.78 3.49 26.60
CA PHE A 290 0.76 2.45 26.68
C PHE A 290 1.41 1.08 26.83
N LEU A 291 0.80 0.21 27.62
CA LEU A 291 1.21 -1.18 27.80
C LEU A 291 0.19 -2.09 27.15
N ALA A 292 0.66 -2.97 26.27
CA ALA A 292 -0.13 -4.01 25.65
C ALA A 292 0.64 -5.34 25.70
N ASN A 293 -0.05 -6.46 25.49
CA ASN A 293 0.60 -7.76 25.31
C ASN A 293 0.47 -8.10 23.83
N PHE A 294 1.59 -8.10 23.10
CA PHE A 294 1.61 -8.36 21.67
C PHE A 294 2.98 -8.86 21.24
N ASP A 295 3.00 -9.73 20.23
CA ASP A 295 4.21 -10.37 19.72
C ASP A 295 4.27 -10.21 18.19
N PRO A 296 4.79 -9.08 17.68
CA PRO A 296 4.99 -8.88 16.26
C PRO A 296 5.81 -10.03 15.68
N GLN A 297 5.42 -10.53 14.52
CA GLN A 297 6.15 -11.62 13.89
C GLN A 297 7.45 -11.11 13.23
N ASN A 298 8.48 -11.95 13.18
CA ASN A 298 9.83 -11.60 12.72
C ASN A 298 9.99 -11.53 11.19
N GLY A 299 8.89 -11.43 10.45
CA GLY A 299 8.88 -11.16 9.03
C GLY A 299 8.72 -12.40 8.13
N PRO A 300 8.30 -12.18 6.86
CA PRO A 300 7.75 -10.92 6.34
C PRO A 300 6.32 -10.68 6.86
N ASP A 301 6.04 -9.48 7.38
CA ASP A 301 4.78 -9.14 8.07
C ASP A 301 4.39 -7.66 7.88
N CYS A 302 3.21 -7.26 8.35
CA CYS A 302 2.84 -5.84 8.39
C CYS A 302 2.03 -5.44 9.62
N VAL A 303 1.94 -4.13 9.82
CA VAL A 303 1.08 -3.47 10.79
C VAL A 303 0.17 -2.48 10.06
N GLN A 304 -1.10 -2.45 10.42
CA GLN A 304 -2.06 -1.46 9.93
C GLN A 304 -2.59 -0.62 11.09
N LEU A 305 -2.74 0.68 10.86
CA LEU A 305 -3.28 1.64 11.80
C LEU A 305 -4.68 2.09 11.34
N PHE A 306 -5.66 2.02 12.24
CA PHE A 306 -7.04 2.45 11.99
C PHE A 306 -7.48 3.51 12.98
N ASP A 307 -8.30 4.45 12.52
CA ASP A 307 -8.95 5.40 13.40
C ASP A 307 -10.16 4.80 14.15
N GLY A 308 -10.71 5.56 15.11
CA GLY A 308 -11.87 5.14 15.89
C GLY A 308 -13.16 4.94 15.07
N THR A 309 -13.20 5.38 13.81
CA THR A 309 -14.31 5.14 12.89
C THR A 309 -14.13 3.86 12.07
N GLY A 310 -12.93 3.27 12.09
CA GLY A 310 -12.57 2.08 11.32
C GLY A 310 -11.92 2.37 9.97
N ALA A 311 -11.56 3.62 9.67
CA ALA A 311 -10.80 3.94 8.47
C ALA A 311 -9.31 3.64 8.69
N MET A 312 -8.65 2.99 7.72
CA MET A 312 -7.20 2.82 7.75
C MET A 312 -6.53 4.17 7.51
N ILE A 313 -5.54 4.50 8.34
CA ILE A 313 -4.85 5.79 8.31
C ILE A 313 -3.35 5.69 8.01
N ASP A 314 -2.71 4.57 8.31
CA ASP A 314 -1.32 4.28 7.95
C ASP A 314 -1.08 2.75 7.94
N SER A 315 -0.02 2.29 7.29
CA SER A 315 0.41 0.89 7.34
C SER A 315 1.91 0.75 7.12
N LEU A 316 2.51 -0.27 7.73
CA LEU A 316 3.93 -0.61 7.59
C LEU A 316 4.05 -2.10 7.30
N ALA A 317 4.44 -2.46 6.07
CA ALA A 317 4.91 -3.80 5.75
C ALA A 317 6.43 -3.86 5.76
N TYR A 318 6.99 -4.99 6.19
CA TYR A 318 8.43 -5.21 6.26
C TYR A 318 8.83 -6.61 5.80
N GLY A 319 10.00 -6.67 5.17
CA GLY A 319 10.52 -7.88 4.55
C GLY A 319 9.85 -8.23 3.22
N VAL A 320 10.61 -8.88 2.35
CA VAL A 320 10.12 -9.24 1.01
C VAL A 320 8.95 -10.21 1.14
N GLY A 321 7.81 -9.84 0.54
CA GLY A 321 6.64 -10.71 0.51
C GLY A 321 5.53 -10.41 1.51
N SER A 322 5.70 -9.37 2.32
CA SER A 322 4.73 -8.94 3.33
C SER A 322 3.54 -8.18 2.77
N ILE A 323 3.62 -7.75 1.52
CA ILE A 323 2.49 -7.11 0.84
C ILE A 323 1.50 -8.20 0.44
N VAL A 324 0.48 -8.44 1.24
CA VAL A 324 -0.58 -9.43 1.00
C VAL A 324 -1.95 -8.83 1.22
N MET A 325 -3.01 -9.54 0.80
CA MET A 325 -4.36 -9.18 1.22
C MET A 325 -4.58 -9.70 2.64
N ALA A 326 -4.85 -8.80 3.57
CA ALA A 326 -5.15 -9.17 4.95
C ALA A 326 -6.60 -9.70 5.08
N GLU A 327 -6.87 -10.42 6.18
CA GLU A 327 -8.19 -11.01 6.49
C GLU A 327 -9.31 -9.96 6.53
N ASN A 328 -8.97 -8.71 6.84
CA ASN A 328 -9.91 -7.58 6.83
C ASN A 328 -10.22 -7.02 5.43
N GLY A 329 -9.66 -7.62 4.37
CA GLY A 329 -9.88 -7.22 2.98
C GLY A 329 -9.06 -6.03 2.51
N LEU A 330 -8.11 -5.55 3.32
CA LEU A 330 -7.22 -4.43 2.99
C LEU A 330 -5.80 -4.93 2.75
N VAL A 331 -5.04 -4.20 1.94
CA VAL A 331 -3.64 -4.55 1.64
C VAL A 331 -2.76 -4.33 2.85
N CYS A 332 -1.91 -5.33 3.11
CA CYS A 332 -0.89 -5.31 4.14
C CYS A 332 0.25 -4.38 3.68
N GLY A 333 0.45 -3.27 4.39
CA GLY A 333 1.44 -2.24 4.04
C GLY A 333 1.11 -1.41 2.81
N GLU A 334 2.10 -0.60 2.43
CA GLU A 334 1.96 0.40 1.36
C GLU A 334 2.63 -0.05 0.06
N THR A 335 3.00 0.90 -0.79
CA THR A 335 3.52 0.67 -2.15
C THR A 335 4.73 -0.28 -2.24
N SER A 336 5.58 -0.38 -1.23
CA SER A 336 6.67 -1.37 -1.22
C SER A 336 7.07 -1.60 0.23
N PRO A 337 7.41 -2.84 0.63
CA PRO A 337 7.72 -3.13 2.01
C PRO A 337 9.05 -2.49 2.41
N ALA A 338 9.12 -2.05 3.67
CA ALA A 338 10.36 -1.67 4.31
C ALA A 338 11.37 -2.84 4.31
N PRO A 339 12.68 -2.55 4.48
CA PRO A 339 13.68 -3.59 4.63
C PRO A 339 13.35 -4.58 5.76
N ASP A 340 13.79 -5.83 5.63
CA ASP A 340 13.89 -6.74 6.77
C ASP A 340 15.16 -6.40 7.57
N VAL A 341 15.02 -6.08 8.85
CA VAL A 341 16.12 -5.65 9.71
C VAL A 341 16.51 -6.75 10.72
N PRO A 342 17.79 -6.88 11.08
CA PRO A 342 18.21 -7.90 12.04
C PRO A 342 17.65 -7.66 13.45
N ALA A 343 17.49 -8.75 14.22
CA ALA A 343 17.16 -8.71 15.65
C ALA A 343 17.93 -7.63 16.42
N GLY A 344 17.19 -6.86 17.22
CA GLY A 344 17.68 -5.73 18.00
C GLY A 344 17.75 -4.41 17.26
N GLN A 345 17.37 -4.37 15.98
CA GLN A 345 17.18 -3.14 15.22
C GLN A 345 15.70 -2.90 14.99
N SER A 346 15.34 -1.63 14.87
CA SER A 346 13.98 -1.21 14.54
C SER A 346 13.89 -0.72 13.10
N LEU A 347 12.68 -0.68 12.59
CA LEU A 347 12.32 0.12 11.42
C LEU A 347 11.88 1.49 11.89
N SER A 348 12.63 2.53 11.55
CA SER A 348 12.32 3.92 11.89
C SER A 348 12.03 4.71 10.62
N ARG A 349 10.99 5.54 10.67
CA ARG A 349 10.66 6.46 9.61
C ARG A 349 11.76 7.54 9.54
N GLN A 350 12.26 7.81 8.35
CA GLN A 350 13.36 8.76 8.17
C GLN A 350 12.98 10.14 8.72
N THR A 351 13.89 10.76 9.50
CA THR A 351 13.64 12.07 10.10
C THR A 351 13.28 13.11 9.04
N GLY A 352 12.09 13.69 9.15
CA GLY A 352 11.59 14.72 8.22
C GLY A 352 11.09 14.16 6.88
N ALA A 353 11.04 12.85 6.69
CA ALA A 353 10.33 12.25 5.58
C ALA A 353 8.82 12.51 5.75
N GLN A 354 8.18 12.90 4.65
CA GLN A 354 6.73 12.84 4.55
C GLN A 354 6.35 11.37 4.36
N ASP A 355 5.18 10.99 4.85
CA ASP A 355 4.55 9.74 4.44
C ASP A 355 4.32 9.78 2.92
N THR A 356 5.06 8.95 2.18
CA THR A 356 5.00 8.90 0.72
C THR A 356 4.04 7.82 0.21
N ASP A 357 3.26 7.21 1.12
CA ASP A 357 2.52 5.97 0.87
C ASP A 357 3.49 4.87 0.33
N ASN A 358 4.76 4.83 0.76
CA ASN A 358 5.77 3.83 0.36
C ASN A 358 6.77 3.48 1.48
N ASN A 359 6.52 2.36 2.17
CA ASN A 359 7.34 1.93 3.31
C ASN A 359 8.84 1.75 2.98
N ALA A 360 9.19 1.28 1.79
CA ALA A 360 10.61 1.12 1.38
C ALA A 360 11.36 2.44 1.26
N SER A 361 10.64 3.53 0.96
CA SER A 361 11.20 4.88 0.85
C SER A 361 11.22 5.58 2.22
N ASP A 362 10.24 5.28 3.04
CA ASP A 362 9.98 6.01 4.29
C ASP A 362 10.74 5.43 5.48
N PHE A 363 11.00 4.12 5.50
CA PHE A 363 11.60 3.43 6.65
C PHE A 363 13.04 2.98 6.39
N ILE A 364 13.86 3.09 7.43
CA ILE A 364 15.25 2.62 7.47
C ILE A 364 15.49 1.79 8.72
N ALA A 365 16.53 0.97 8.69
CA ALA A 365 17.03 0.31 9.89
C ALA A 365 17.60 1.34 10.88
N ASN A 366 17.16 1.30 12.13
CA ASN A 366 17.67 2.13 13.21
C ASN A 366 18.37 1.27 14.27
N THR A 367 19.53 1.76 14.73
CA THR A 367 20.36 1.07 15.72
C THR A 367 21.16 2.09 16.55
N PRO A 368 20.94 2.16 17.88
CA PRO A 368 19.92 1.42 18.63
C PRO A 368 18.50 1.93 18.33
N PRO A 369 17.45 1.11 18.54
CA PRO A 369 16.07 1.59 18.58
C PRO A 369 15.90 2.75 19.56
N SER A 370 15.00 3.68 19.26
CA SER A 370 14.88 4.95 19.98
C SER A 370 13.45 5.28 20.43
N PRO A 371 12.76 4.40 21.17
CA PRO A 371 11.40 4.67 21.63
C PRO A 371 11.34 5.96 22.46
N GLY A 372 10.39 6.81 22.11
CA GLY A 372 10.12 8.10 22.73
C GLY A 372 11.17 9.17 22.43
N ASN A 373 12.09 8.94 21.49
CA ASN A 373 13.09 9.93 21.07
C ASN A 373 13.38 9.79 19.56
N ASP A 374 13.21 10.87 18.79
CA ASP A 374 13.67 10.95 17.40
C ASP A 374 15.09 11.53 17.25
#